data_AF-A0A1V4SB10-F1
#
_entry.id   AF-A0A1V4SB10-F1
#
_cell.length_a   1.000
_cell.length_b   1.000
_cell.length_c   1.000
_cell.angle_alpha   90.00
_cell.angle_beta   90.00
_cell.angle_gamma   90.00
#
_symmetry.space_group_name_H-M   'P 1'
#
loop_
_entity.id
_entity.type
_entity.pdbx_description
1 polymer ?
#
loop_
_entity_poly.entity_id
_entity_poly.type
_entity_poly.pdbx_seq_one_letter_code
_entity_poly.pdbx_strand_id
1 'polypeptide(L)' 'MIKESLNNANACCSGAAAAAIAAARELGARKGKIVKYGTSYDVHPDSSFVGYVGILFGR' A
#
# COMPACT_ATOMS: atom_id res chain seq x y z
N MET A 1 6.08 -0.65 5.49
CA MET A 1 5.86 -0.10 4.15
C MET A 1 6.65 1.19 3.95
N ILE A 2 6.23 2.36 4.46
CA ILE A 2 6.88 3.65 4.14
C ILE A 2 8.40 3.64 4.36
N LYS A 3 8.88 3.23 5.55
CA LYS A 3 10.32 3.16 5.87
C LYS A 3 11.10 2.19 4.97
N GLU A 4 10.48 1.07 4.61
CA GLU A 4 11.08 0.06 3.75
C GLU A 4 11.26 0.65 2.34
N SER A 5 10.20 1.26 1.80
CA SER A 5 10.21 1.89 0.49
C SER A 5 11.18 3.07 0.37
N LEU A 6 11.46 3.80 1.47
CA LEU A 6 12.51 4.81 1.48
C LEU A 6 13.92 4.19 1.37
N ASN A 7 14.14 3.04 2.00
CA ASN A 7 15.45 2.39 2.04
C ASN A 7 15.76 1.62 0.75
N ASN A 8 14.74 0.98 0.16
CA ASN A 8 14.92 0.08 -0.99
C ASN A 8 14.36 0.64 -2.30
N ALA A 9 13.74 1.83 -2.28
CA ALA A 9 13.11 2.46 -3.45
C ALA A 9 12.13 1.54 -4.21
N ASN A 10 11.53 0.56 -3.51
CA ASN A 10 10.72 -0.50 -4.12
C ASN A 10 9.22 -0.17 -4.22
N ALA A 11 8.84 1.07 -3.91
CA ALA A 11 7.49 1.58 -4.14
C ALA A 11 7.56 3.01 -4.70
N CYS A 12 6.97 3.24 -5.88
CA CYS A 12 7.01 4.54 -6.56
C CYS A 12 6.46 5.70 -5.72
N CYS A 13 5.52 5.39 -4.84
CA CYS A 13 4.54 6.34 -4.35
C CYS A 13 4.25 6.15 -2.85
N SER A 14 5.29 5.78 -2.09
CA SER A 14 5.20 5.55 -0.64
C SER A 14 4.74 6.79 0.14
N GLY A 15 5.11 8.00 -0.32
CA GLY A 15 4.65 9.27 0.25
C GLY A 15 3.15 9.51 0.04
N ALA A 16 2.61 9.18 -1.13
CA ALA A 16 1.17 9.28 -1.38
C ALA A 16 0.37 8.33 -0.48
N ALA A 17 0.86 7.10 -0.29
CA ALA A 17 0.27 6.16 0.66
C ALA A 17 0.31 6.70 2.10
N ALA A 18 1.42 7.31 2.52
CA ALA A 18 1.55 7.96 3.83
C ALA A 18 0.54 9.09 4.02
N ALA A 19 0.39 9.96 3.01
CA ALA A 19 -0.54 11.08 3.03
C ALA A 19 -2.00 10.59 3.13
N ALA A 20 -2.37 9.55 2.39
CA ALA A 20 -3.71 8.96 2.47
C ALA A 20 -4.02 8.41 3.88
N ILE A 21 -3.05 7.71 4.50
CA ILE A 21 -3.19 7.21 5.88
C ILE A 21 -3.35 8.37 6.86
N ALA A 22 -2.53 9.41 6.74
CA ALA A 22 -2.60 10.59 7.60
C ALA A 22 -3.97 11.29 7.49
N ALA A 23 -4.43 11.56 6.27
CA ALA A 23 -5.73 12.17 6.01
C ALA A 23 -6.89 11.31 6.55
N ALA A 24 -6.84 9.99 6.35
CA ALA A 24 -7.88 9.09 6.86
C ALA A 24 -7.98 9.14 8.39
N ARG A 25 -6.84 9.23 9.10
CA ARG A 25 -6.81 9.38 10.56
C ARG A 25 -7.44 10.68 11.01
N GLU A 26 -7.12 11.80 10.35
CA GLU A 26 -7.73 13.11 10.64
C GLU A 26 -9.25 13.10 10.41
N LEU A 27 -9.73 12.36 9.40
CA LEU A 27 -11.16 12.16 9.15
C LEU A 27 -11.83 11.17 10.13
N GLY A 28 -11.07 10.65 11.09
CA GLY A 28 -11.56 9.82 12.19
C GLY A 28 -11.48 8.32 11.95
N ALA A 29 -10.76 7.86 10.92
CA ALA A 29 -10.46 6.44 10.78
C ALA A 29 -9.55 5.96 11.92
N ARG A 30 -9.90 4.83 12.53
CA ARG A 30 -9.14 4.18 13.62
C ARG A 30 -8.49 2.88 13.18
N LYS A 31 -8.93 2.32 12.04
CA LYS A 31 -8.47 1.04 11.52
C LYS A 31 -8.30 1.10 10.01
N GLY A 32 -7.29 0.40 9.52
CA GLY A 32 -7.12 0.06 8.11
C GLY A 32 -7.32 -1.44 7.95
N LYS A 33 -8.14 -1.87 6.99
CA LYS A 33 -8.35 -3.28 6.66
C LYS A 33 -7.85 -3.54 5.24
N ILE A 34 -7.03 -4.58 5.08
CA ILE A 34 -6.67 -5.07 3.75
C ILE A 34 -7.91 -5.71 3.13
N VAL A 35 -8.33 -5.20 1.98
CA VAL A 35 -9.47 -5.72 1.21
C VAL A 35 -9.00 -6.80 0.25
N LYS A 36 -7.85 -6.57 -0.39
CA LYS A 36 -7.23 -7.52 -1.33
C LYS A 36 -5.75 -7.27 -1.42
N TYR A 37 -5.01 -8.36 -1.59
CA TYR A 37 -3.62 -8.34 -2.03
C TYR A 37 -3.49 -9.21 -3.28
N GLY A 38 -2.58 -8.85 -4.17
CA GLY A 38 -2.24 -9.65 -5.35
C GLY A 38 -0.97 -9.12 -5.99
N THR A 39 -0.41 -9.88 -6.92
CA THR A 39 0.82 -9.52 -7.60
C THR A 39 0.64 -9.60 -9.11
N SER A 40 1.49 -8.90 -9.87
CA SER A 40 1.52 -9.10 -11.32
C SER A 40 1.92 -10.53 -11.71
N TYR A 41 2.67 -11.21 -10.83
CA TYR A 41 3.07 -12.61 -11.00
C TYR A 41 1.87 -13.57 -11.06
N ASP A 42 0.83 -13.32 -10.26
CA ASP A 42 -0.40 -14.11 -10.26
C ASP A 42 -1.14 -14.07 -11.62
N VAL A 43 -0.91 -13.02 -12.41
CA VAL A 43 -1.51 -12.82 -13.73
C VAL A 43 -0.54 -13.26 -14.84
N HIS A 44 0.73 -12.90 -14.72
CA HIS A 44 1.80 -13.23 -15.66
C HIS A 44 3.11 -13.48 -14.90
N PRO A 45 3.50 -14.75 -14.71
CA PRO A 45 4.73 -15.11 -14.01
C PRO A 45 5.97 -14.57 -14.73
N ASP A 46 6.81 -13.85 -14.00
CA ASP A 46 8.11 -13.36 -14.47
C ASP A 46 9.13 -13.36 -13.33
N SER A 47 10.41 -13.20 -13.66
CA SER A 47 11.52 -12.97 -12.73
C SER A 47 11.37 -11.68 -11.89
N SER A 48 10.58 -10.71 -12.36
CA SER A 48 10.26 -9.48 -11.65
C SER A 48 8.75 -9.27 -11.55
N PHE A 49 8.27 -8.74 -10.43
CA PHE A 49 6.83 -8.51 -10.23
C PHE A 49 6.54 -7.29 -9.34
N VAL A 50 5.31 -6.79 -9.45
CA VAL A 50 4.80 -5.70 -8.63
C VAL A 50 3.68 -6.22 -7.72
N GLY A 51 3.71 -5.83 -6.45
CA GLY A 51 2.64 -6.10 -5.49
C GLY A 51 1.57 -5.00 -5.47
N TYR A 52 0.31 -5.40 -5.39
CA TYR A 52 -0.85 -4.52 -5.28
C TYR A 52 -1.62 -4.81 -3.99
N VAL A 53 -1.98 -3.75 -3.27
CA VAL A 53 -2.78 -3.87 -2.03
C VAL A 53 -3.89 -2.83 -2.01
N GLY A 54 -5.11 -3.28 -1.70
CA GLY A 54 -6.25 -2.41 -1.42
C GLY A 54 -6.49 -2.32 0.08
N ILE A 55 -6.61 -1.11 0.61
CA ILE A 55 -6.86 -0.87 2.05
C ILE A 55 -8.10 0.02 2.19
N LEU A 56 -9.02 -0.40 3.06
CA LEU A 56 -10.17 0.39 3.48
C LEU A 56 -9.89 1.02 4.84
N PHE A 57 -10.13 2.32 4.98
CA PHE A 57 -10.00 3.04 6.25
C PHE A 57 -11.39 3.27 6.87
N GLY A 58 -11.55 2.93 8.14
CA GLY A 58 -12.81 3.05 8.87
C GLY A 58 -12.62 3.24 10.38
N ARG A 59 -13.73 3.42 11.10
CA ARG A 59 -13.76 3.52 12.57
C ARG A 59 -13.70 2.15 13.25
#